data_AF-A0A3D5TAF5-F1
#
_entry.id   AF-A0A3D5TAF5-F1
#
_cell.length_a   1.000
_cell.length_b   1.000
_cell.length_c   1.000
_cell.angle_alpha   90.00
_cell.angle_beta   90.00
_cell.angle_gamma   90.00
#
_symmetry.space_group_name_H-M   'P 1'
#
loop_
_entity.id
_entity.type
_entity.pdbx_description
1 polymer ?
#
loop_
_entity_poly.entity_id
_entity_poly.type
_entity_poly.pdbx_seq_one_letter_code
_entity_poly.pdbx_strand_id
1 'polypeptide(L)' 'MEFVIKKTEYVNKTFRITKELNDRLSEIAQAENVSVNELVVQCCNFAISNMKESQNSENNDPIQNI' A
#
# COMPACT_ATOMS: atom_id res chain seq x y z
N MET A 1 30.40 -16.00 -8.77
CA MET A 1 29.04 -15.52 -8.48
C MET A 1 29.00 -14.05 -8.81
N GLU A 2 28.06 -13.62 -9.65
CA GLU A 2 27.90 -12.22 -10.04
C GLU A 2 26.96 -11.51 -9.06
N PHE A 3 27.34 -10.32 -8.63
CA PHE A 3 26.51 -9.49 -7.75
C PHE A 3 25.50 -8.71 -8.61
N VAL A 4 24.22 -9.06 -8.51
CA VAL A 4 23.13 -8.38 -9.22
C VAL A 4 22.42 -7.42 -8.27
N ILE A 5 22.50 -6.12 -8.56
CA ILE A 5 21.79 -5.08 -7.81
C ILE A 5 20.34 -5.04 -8.28
N LYS A 6 19.39 -5.43 -7.42
CA LYS A 6 17.96 -5.16 -7.64
C LYS A 6 17.67 -3.72 -7.24
N LYS A 7 17.16 -2.90 -8.15
CA LYS A 7 16.66 -1.56 -7.84
C LYS A 7 15.20 -1.65 -7.46
N THR A 8 14.89 -1.37 -6.20
CA THR A 8 13.50 -1.13 -5.76
C THR A 8 13.18 0.33 -6.00
N GLU A 9 12.13 0.61 -6.77
CA GLU A 9 11.64 1.97 -6.98
C GLU A 9 10.71 2.37 -5.83
N TYR A 10 10.97 3.54 -5.24
CA TYR A 10 10.16 4.12 -4.17
C TYR A 10 9.54 5.42 -4.65
N VAL A 11 8.25 5.61 -4.38
CA VAL A 11 7.52 6.83 -4.71
C VAL A 11 7.08 7.49 -3.40
N ASN A 12 7.46 8.76 -3.20
CA ASN A 12 6.98 9.53 -2.05
C ASN A 12 5.52 9.95 -2.27
N LYS A 13 4.65 9.66 -1.30
CA LYS A 13 3.24 10.08 -1.28
C LYS A 13 2.89 10.62 0.11
N THR A 14 2.16 11.73 0.15
CA THR A 14 1.70 12.35 1.40
C THR A 14 0.19 12.24 1.51
N PHE A 15 -0.28 11.64 2.59
CA PHE A 15 -1.70 11.53 2.93
C PHE A 15 -1.97 12.25 4.25
N ARG A 16 -3.19 12.79 4.40
CA ARG A 16 -3.66 13.35 5.67
C ARG A 16 -4.48 12.29 6.39
N ILE A 17 -4.15 12.03 7.64
CA ILE A 17 -4.88 11.14 8.55
C ILE A 17 -5.32 11.90 9.79
N THR A 18 -6.29 11.35 10.52
CA THR A 18 -6.71 11.93 11.80
C THR A 18 -5.59 11.81 12.83
N LYS A 19 -5.57 12.75 13.79
CA LYS A 19 -4.59 12.73 14.89
C LYS A 19 -4.65 11.41 15.67
N GLU A 20 -5.85 10.94 15.98
CA GLU A 20 -6.07 9.67 16.69
C GLU A 20 -5.43 8.48 15.97
N LEU A 21 -5.59 8.40 14.64
CA LEU A 21 -4.98 7.32 13.86
C LEU A 21 -3.45 7.44 13.84
N ASN A 22 -2.91 8.65 13.71
CA ASN A 22 -1.46 8.88 13.78
C ASN A 22 -0.88 8.43 15.13
N ASP A 23 -1.53 8.80 16.22
CA ASP A 23 -1.05 8.50 17.57
C ASP A 23 -1.05 6.98 17.80
N ARG A 24 -2.13 6.30 17.40
CA ARG A 24 -2.23 4.84 17.47
C ARG A 24 -1.19 4.11 16.60
N LEU A 25 -0.96 4.58 15.37
CA LEU A 25 0.07 4.00 14.50
C LEU A 25 1.47 4.21 15.09
N SER A 26 1.72 5.34 15.75
CA SER A 26 3.00 5.65 16.38
C SER A 26 3.27 4.74 17.58
N GLU A 27 2.28 4.51 18.43
CA GLU A 27 2.38 3.57 19.56
C GLU A 27 2.67 2.14 19.09
N ILE A 28 1.94 1.67 18.08
CA ILE A 28 2.14 0.33 17.51
C ILE A 28 3.54 0.21 16.89
N ALA A 29 3.95 1.20 16.09
CA ALA A 29 5.27 1.20 15.47
C ALA A 29 6.40 1.18 16.52
N GLN A 30 6.23 1.91 17.62
CA GLN A 30 7.18 1.90 18.73
C GLN A 30 7.24 0.55 19.43
N ALA A 31 6.08 -0.07 19.72
CA ALA A 31 5.99 -1.38 20.37
C ALA A 31 6.64 -2.49 19.53
N GLU A 32 6.43 -2.45 18.21
CA GLU A 32 6.95 -3.44 17.25
C GLU A 32 8.36 -3.09 16.72
N ASN A 33 8.96 -2.00 17.20
CA ASN A 33 10.28 -1.52 16.79
C ASN A 33 10.43 -1.26 15.26
N VAL A 34 9.36 -0.81 14.62
CA VAL A 34 9.33 -0.47 13.18
C VAL A 34 9.08 1.03 12.97
N SER A 35 9.33 1.52 11.76
CA SER A 35 8.93 2.89 11.41
C SER A 35 7.43 2.96 11.08
N VAL A 36 6.80 4.11 11.36
CA VAL A 36 5.39 4.34 10.97
C VAL A 36 5.20 4.17 9.46
N ASN A 37 6.19 4.56 8.65
CA ASN A 37 6.14 4.34 7.20
C ASN A 37 6.10 2.85 6.83
N GLU A 38 6.98 2.04 7.43
CA GLU A 38 7.02 0.59 7.19
C GLU A 38 5.72 -0.08 7.63
N LEU A 39 5.19 0.30 8.80
CA LEU A 39 3.89 -0.16 9.30
C LEU A 39 2.76 0.19 8.32
N VAL A 40 2.72 1.43 7.82
CA VAL A 40 1.69 1.87 6.85
C VAL A 40 1.76 1.07 5.56
N VAL A 41 2.97 0.83 5.01
CA VAL A 41 3.12 0.01 3.80
C VAL A 41 2.61 -1.41 4.02
N GLN A 42 2.93 -2.02 5.16
CA GLN A 42 2.44 -3.37 5.50
C GLN A 42 0.92 -3.40 5.67
N CYS A 43 0.35 -2.43 6.37
CA CYS A 43 -1.10 -2.29 6.54
C CYS A 43 -1.81 -2.16 5.18
N CYS A 44 -1.28 -1.33 4.27
CA CYS A 44 -1.84 -1.16 2.93
C CYS A 44 -1.78 -2.46 2.13
N ASN A 45 -0.63 -3.15 2.11
CA ASN A 45 -0.48 -4.42 1.41
C ASN A 45 -1.41 -5.50 1.97
N PHE A 46 -1.52 -5.58 3.29
CA PHE A 46 -2.43 -6.51 3.96
C PHE A 46 -3.88 -6.20 3.59
N ALA A 47 -4.30 -4.94 3.69
CA ALA A 47 -5.65 -4.53 3.33
C ALA A 47 -5.97 -4.89 1.89
N ILE A 48 -5.11 -4.53 0.93
CA ILE A 48 -5.30 -4.83 -0.50
C ILE A 48 -5.40 -6.35 -0.74
N SER A 49 -4.53 -7.14 -0.10
CA SER A 49 -4.50 -8.60 -0.30
C SER A 49 -5.68 -9.33 0.34
N ASN A 50 -6.29 -8.74 1.38
CA ASN A 50 -7.42 -9.32 2.12
C ASN A 50 -8.75 -8.61 1.83
N MET A 51 -8.76 -7.62 0.94
CA MET A 51 -9.98 -7.07 0.39
C MET A 51 -10.67 -8.20 -0.36
N LYS A 52 -11.92 -8.50 0.01
CA LYS A 52 -12.77 -9.40 -0.78
C LYS A 52 -12.75 -8.84 -2.20
N GLU A 53 -12.32 -9.64 -3.17
CA GLU A 53 -12.48 -9.26 -4.55
C GLU A 53 -13.99 -9.11 -4.78
N SER A 54 -14.47 -7.87 -4.84
CA SER A 54 -15.75 -7.60 -5.48
C SER A 54 -15.54 -7.85 -6.97
N GLN A 55 -15.47 -9.12 -7.38
CA GLN A 55 -15.45 -9.48 -8.80
C GLN A 55 -16.83 -9.25 -9.40
N ASN A 56 -17.03 -8.07 -10.00
CA ASN A 56 -17.80 -7.81 -11.23
C ASN A 56 -17.69 -6.32 -11.56
N SER A 57 -17.31 -5.85 -12.75
CA SER A 57 -17.35 -6.45 -14.08
C SER A 57 -16.36 -5.71 -14.98
N GLU A 58 -15.79 -6.43 -15.94
CA GLU A 58 -15.38 -5.85 -17.22
C GLU A 58 -16.51 -4.97 -17.77
N ASN A 59 -16.19 -3.76 -18.22
CA ASN A 59 -16.77 -3.26 -19.46
C ASN A 59 -15.58 -2.98 -20.38
N ASN A 60 -15.30 -3.97 -21.21
CA ASN A 60 -14.74 -3.76 -22.53
C ASN A 60 -15.74 -2.87 -23.28
N ASP A 61 -15.51 -1.56 -23.38
CA ASP A 61 -16.13 -0.80 -24.47
C ASP A 61 -15.34 -1.11 -25.74
N PRO A 62 -15.93 -1.83 -26.73
CA PRO A 62 -15.31 -1.94 -28.04
C PRO A 62 -15.25 -0.54 -28.63
N ILE A 63 -14.08 -0.16 -29.15
CA ILE A 63 -13.97 0.99 -30.05
C ILE A 63 -14.96 0.74 -31.19
N GLN A 64 -16.07 1.49 -31.18
CA GLN A 64 -16.99 1.58 -32.31
C GLN A 64 -16.23 2.33 -33.42
N ASN A 65 -15.48 1.58 -34.21
CA ASN A 65 -14.87 2.07 -35.43
C ASN A 65 -15.85 1.84 -36.60
N ILE A 66 -16.65 2.85 -36.93
CA ILE A 66 -17.19 3.09 -38.28
C ILE A 66 -17.09 4.59 -38.55
#